data_AF-A0A923TSH9-F1
#
_entry.id   AF-A0A923TSH9-F1
#
_cell.length_a   1.000
_cell.length_b   1.000
_cell.length_c   1.000
_cell.angle_alpha   90.00
_cell.angle_beta   90.00
_cell.angle_gamma   90.00
#
_symmetry.space_group_name_H-M   'P 1'
#
loop_
_entity.id
_entity.type
_entity.pdbx_description
1 polymer ?
#
loop_
_entity_poly.entity_id
_entity_poly.type
_entity_poly.pdbx_seq_one_letter_code
_entity_poly.pdbx_strand_id
1 'polypeptide(L)'
;RNAVEARLGAASAWVLNPGMKEADIPNAGTVRAGGAEYMVMWTRVLEGPTGLGEDFDFFYFVGPSDFAGFFGLTGTGDLDRISAFYDARITTDAELQRAVEQGRVTPASFRNYYGLKASSSFSLGAHDEWNIAGRINARRRDNAKLGVANQLPLMFDGRPVSGAESEQVTSNGYAGACKP
;
A
#
# COMPACT_ATOMS: atom_id res chain seq x y z
N ARG A 1 -8.82 11.34 -8.88
CA ARG A 1 -9.94 10.48 -9.33
C ARG A 1 -9.30 9.26 -9.98
N ASN A 2 -9.54 8.07 -9.40
CA ASN A 2 -8.58 6.96 -9.40
C ASN A 2 -8.32 6.37 -10.80
N ALA A 3 -7.05 6.20 -11.17
CA ALA A 3 -6.64 5.57 -12.43
C ALA A 3 -7.29 4.19 -12.62
N VAL A 4 -7.55 3.48 -11.53
CA VAL A 4 -8.25 2.19 -11.49
C VAL A 4 -9.71 2.31 -11.94
N GLU A 5 -10.50 3.23 -11.36
CA GLU A 5 -11.89 3.44 -11.74
C GLU A 5 -12.02 3.97 -13.18
N ALA A 6 -11.07 4.80 -13.61
CA ALA A 6 -11.02 5.27 -14.99
C ALA A 6 -10.76 4.13 -15.98
N ARG A 7 -9.89 3.19 -15.62
CA ARG A 7 -9.59 2.01 -16.42
C ARG A 7 -10.72 0.99 -16.44
N LEU A 8 -11.26 0.65 -15.28
CA LEU A 8 -12.24 -0.43 -15.12
C LEU A 8 -13.68 0.03 -15.34
N GLY A 9 -13.92 1.34 -15.33
CA GLY A 9 -15.23 1.96 -15.38
C GLY A 9 -15.78 2.17 -13.97
N ALA A 10 -16.15 3.41 -13.66
CA ALA A 10 -16.65 3.80 -12.33
C ALA A 10 -17.99 3.12 -11.93
N ALA A 11 -18.71 2.52 -12.88
CA ALA A 11 -19.89 1.71 -12.62
C ALA A 11 -19.57 0.23 -12.34
N SER A 12 -18.33 -0.19 -12.60
CA SER A 12 -17.89 -1.59 -12.56
C SER A 12 -16.85 -1.85 -11.48
N ALA A 13 -16.14 -0.83 -11.02
CA ALA A 13 -15.22 -0.92 -9.89
C ALA A 13 -15.38 0.31 -8.99
N TRP A 14 -15.47 0.06 -7.68
CA TRP A 14 -15.37 1.07 -6.64
C TRP A 14 -14.12 0.79 -5.81
N VAL A 15 -13.31 1.82 -5.58
CA VAL A 15 -12.04 1.64 -4.87
C VAL A 15 -12.17 2.12 -3.43
N LEU A 16 -12.08 1.19 -2.49
CA LEU A 16 -11.75 1.51 -1.11
C LEU A 16 -10.28 1.95 -1.07
N ASN A 17 -10.05 3.27 -1.00
CA ASN A 17 -8.72 3.80 -0.74
C ASN A 17 -8.52 3.89 0.78
N PRO A 18 -7.70 3.02 1.38
CA PRO A 18 -7.47 3.00 2.82
C PRO A 18 -6.70 4.22 3.32
N GLY A 19 -6.16 5.03 2.40
CA GLY A 19 -5.30 6.18 2.63
C GLY A 19 -6.00 7.33 3.36
N MET A 20 -6.37 7.10 4.61
CA MET A 20 -6.23 8.09 5.66
C MET A 20 -4.73 8.27 5.89
N LYS A 21 -4.24 9.50 6.08
CA LYS A 21 -2.84 9.68 6.47
C LYS A 21 -2.61 8.91 7.76
N GLU A 22 -1.46 8.25 7.93
CA GLU A 22 -1.17 7.54 9.18
C GLU A 22 -1.33 8.47 10.40
N ALA A 23 -1.03 9.76 10.26
CA ALA A 23 -1.29 10.80 11.26
C ALA A 23 -2.77 11.10 11.56
N ASP A 24 -3.67 10.79 10.63
CA ASP A 24 -5.11 11.02 10.76
C ASP A 24 -5.82 9.81 11.37
N ILE A 25 -5.11 8.68 11.60
CA ILE A 25 -5.68 7.52 12.31
C ILE A 25 -5.93 7.91 13.77
N PRO A 26 -7.19 7.87 14.25
CA PRO A 26 -7.51 8.24 15.61
C PRO A 26 -6.85 7.29 16.61
N ASN A 27 -6.31 7.84 17.70
CA ASN A 27 -5.73 7.06 18.78
C ASN A 27 -6.74 6.05 19.34
N ALA A 28 -6.26 4.85 19.66
CA ALA A 28 -7.03 3.85 20.40
C ALA A 28 -6.89 4.12 21.91
N GLY A 29 -7.72 5.02 22.44
CA GLY A 29 -7.62 5.47 23.83
C GLY A 29 -6.34 6.29 24.05
N THR A 30 -5.45 5.83 24.93
CA THR A 30 -4.15 6.48 25.21
C THR A 30 -3.02 6.00 24.30
N VAL A 31 -3.27 4.99 23.47
CA VAL A 31 -2.27 4.40 22.56
C VAL A 31 -2.34 5.14 21.23
N ARG A 32 -1.20 5.69 20.78
CA ARG A 32 -1.08 6.19 19.41
C ARG A 32 -1.26 5.01 18.47
N ALA A 33 -2.28 5.06 17.61
CA ALA A 33 -2.42 4.06 16.57
C ALA A 33 -1.19 4.16 15.65
N GLY A 34 -0.31 3.15 15.71
CA GLY A 34 0.85 3.04 14.83
C GLY A 34 0.55 2.09 13.67
N GLY A 35 1.57 1.86 12.84
CA GLY A 35 1.47 0.90 11.74
C GLY A 35 0.97 -0.49 12.15
N ALA A 36 1.31 -0.99 13.34
CA ALA A 36 0.86 -2.30 13.80
C ALA A 36 -0.64 -2.36 14.13
N GLU A 37 -1.19 -1.36 14.84
CA GLU A 37 -2.63 -1.28 15.13
C GLU A 37 -3.45 -1.08 13.85
N TYR A 38 -2.93 -0.26 12.93
CA TYR A 38 -3.47 -0.12 11.58
C TYR A 38 -3.52 -1.48 10.87
N MET A 39 -2.44 -2.26 10.93
CA MET A 39 -2.41 -3.58 10.31
C MET A 39 -3.37 -4.59 10.93
N VAL A 40 -3.66 -4.52 12.24
CA VAL A 40 -4.67 -5.39 12.88
C VAL A 40 -6.07 -5.08 12.36
N MET A 41 -6.40 -3.80 12.21
CA MET A 41 -7.67 -3.38 11.61
C MET A 41 -7.77 -3.88 10.17
N TRP A 42 -6.73 -3.64 9.35
CA TRP A 42 -6.73 -4.08 7.95
C TRP A 42 -6.76 -5.57 7.78
N THR A 43 -6.08 -6.34 8.64
CA THR A 43 -6.17 -7.79 8.61
C THR A 43 -7.63 -8.24 8.73
N ARG A 44 -8.39 -7.69 9.70
CA ARG A 44 -9.80 -8.05 9.88
C ARG A 44 -10.68 -7.63 8.71
N VAL A 45 -10.44 -6.46 8.13
CA VAL A 45 -11.18 -5.98 6.97
C VAL A 45 -10.89 -6.87 5.77
N LEU A 46 -9.62 -7.08 5.43
CA LEU A 46 -9.18 -7.81 4.25
C LEU A 46 -9.49 -9.32 4.32
N GLU A 47 -9.44 -9.92 5.50
CA GLU A 47 -9.75 -11.33 5.71
C GLU A 47 -11.26 -11.61 5.69
N GLY A 48 -12.10 -10.62 5.98
CA GLY A 48 -13.55 -10.78 6.08
C GLY A 48 -13.99 -11.76 7.19
N PRO A 49 -15.31 -12.01 7.32
CA PRO A 49 -15.86 -12.90 8.34
C PRO A 49 -15.28 -14.33 8.34
N THR A 50 -14.96 -14.89 7.18
CA THR A 50 -14.48 -16.27 7.07
C THR A 50 -12.97 -16.43 6.97
N GLY A 51 -12.22 -15.32 6.94
CA GLY A 51 -10.77 -15.40 6.78
C GLY A 51 -10.30 -15.58 5.33
N LEU A 52 -11.21 -15.41 4.36
CA LEU A 52 -11.01 -15.68 2.93
C LEU A 52 -11.16 -14.44 2.05
N GLY A 53 -11.42 -13.26 2.62
CA GLY A 53 -11.54 -12.00 1.89
C GLY A 53 -12.74 -11.94 0.95
N GLU A 54 -13.89 -12.46 1.38
CA GLU A 54 -15.12 -12.47 0.60
C GLU A 54 -15.66 -11.09 0.21
N ASP A 55 -15.25 -10.02 0.90
CA ASP A 55 -15.76 -8.65 0.67
C ASP A 55 -15.03 -7.91 -0.47
N PHE A 56 -14.00 -8.50 -1.07
CA PHE A 56 -13.18 -7.87 -2.09
C PHE A 56 -13.09 -8.71 -3.37
N ASP A 57 -13.20 -8.04 -4.52
CA ASP A 57 -13.00 -8.66 -5.83
C ASP A 57 -11.52 -8.71 -6.25
N PHE A 58 -10.69 -7.78 -5.76
CA PHE A 58 -9.25 -7.70 -6.05
C PHE A 58 -8.54 -6.75 -5.08
N PHE A 59 -7.21 -6.86 -5.03
CA PHE A 59 -6.33 -5.89 -4.35
C PHE A 59 -5.49 -5.13 -5.37
N TYR A 60 -5.32 -3.82 -5.15
CA TYR A 60 -4.49 -2.96 -5.99
C TYR A 60 -3.36 -2.33 -5.19
N PHE A 61 -2.13 -2.67 -5.54
CA PHE A 61 -0.92 -2.12 -4.97
C PHE A 61 -0.34 -1.04 -5.91
N VAL A 62 -0.17 0.17 -5.37
CA VAL A 62 0.40 1.28 -6.14
C VAL A 62 1.88 1.05 -6.47
N GLY A 63 2.27 1.41 -7.69
CA GLY A 63 3.65 1.29 -8.15
C GLY A 63 4.20 2.56 -8.81
N PRO A 64 5.37 2.47 -9.46
CA PRO A 64 6.09 3.62 -10.00
C PRO A 64 5.28 4.48 -10.98
N SER A 65 4.45 3.86 -11.82
CA SER A 65 3.61 4.57 -12.79
C SER A 65 2.48 5.34 -12.10
N ASP A 66 1.91 4.79 -11.02
CA ASP A 66 0.92 5.49 -10.21
C ASP A 66 1.54 6.73 -9.53
N PHE A 67 2.75 6.58 -8.96
CA PHE A 67 3.49 7.72 -8.38
C PHE A 67 3.90 8.73 -9.44
N ALA A 68 4.31 8.28 -10.62
CA ALA A 68 4.61 9.16 -11.74
C ALA A 68 3.40 10.00 -12.12
N GLY A 69 2.21 9.39 -12.20
CA GLY A 69 0.95 10.10 -12.40
C GLY A 69 0.65 11.13 -11.30
N PHE A 70 0.88 10.78 -10.04
CA PHE A 70 0.65 11.68 -8.90
C PHE A 70 1.58 12.90 -8.90
N PHE A 71 2.88 12.70 -9.13
CA PHE A 71 3.87 13.78 -9.14
C PHE A 71 3.99 14.51 -10.49
N GLY A 72 3.25 14.07 -11.51
CA GLY A 72 3.35 14.61 -12.87
C GLY A 72 4.73 14.38 -13.50
N LEU A 73 5.31 13.20 -13.25
CA LEU A 73 6.61 12.81 -13.80
C LEU A 73 6.45 12.48 -15.28
N THR A 74 7.43 12.91 -16.08
CA THR A 74 7.38 12.80 -17.55
C THR A 74 8.62 12.12 -18.13
N GLY A 75 9.56 11.69 -17.29
CA GLY A 75 10.86 11.20 -17.68
C GLY A 75 11.91 12.30 -17.91
N THR A 76 11.55 13.58 -17.73
CA THR A 76 12.47 14.72 -17.93
C THR A 76 12.44 15.65 -16.71
N GLY A 77 13.52 15.69 -15.93
CA GLY A 77 13.60 16.56 -14.73
C GLY A 77 12.76 16.09 -13.54
N ASP A 78 12.46 14.79 -13.47
CA ASP A 78 11.54 14.24 -12.47
C ASP A 78 12.02 14.41 -11.03
N LEU A 79 13.34 14.28 -10.79
CA LEU A 79 13.91 14.51 -9.47
C LEU A 79 13.77 15.97 -9.02
N ASP A 80 13.81 16.92 -9.95
CA ASP A 80 13.60 18.35 -9.65
C ASP A 80 12.14 18.61 -9.30
N ARG A 81 11.19 17.99 -10.02
CA ARG A 81 9.76 18.08 -9.68
C ARG A 81 9.46 17.53 -8.29
N ILE A 82 10.04 16.39 -7.94
CA ILE A 82 9.86 15.79 -6.62
C ILE A 82 10.47 16.69 -5.53
N SER A 83 11.62 17.32 -5.81
CA SER A 83 12.25 18.24 -4.87
C SER A 83 11.40 19.49 -4.66
N ALA A 84 10.86 20.07 -5.75
CA ALA A 84 9.92 21.19 -5.67
C ALA A 84 8.63 20.82 -4.92
N PHE A 85 8.11 19.60 -5.11
CA PHE A 85 6.98 19.10 -4.33
C PHE A 85 7.31 19.04 -2.84
N TYR A 86 8.47 18.50 -2.49
CA TYR A 86 8.94 18.44 -1.10
C TYR A 86 9.04 19.84 -0.48
N ASP A 87 9.65 20.79 -1.18
CA ASP A 87 9.82 22.17 -0.71
C ASP A 87 8.47 22.87 -0.49
N ALA A 88 7.49 22.62 -1.35
CA ALA A 88 6.13 23.11 -1.12
C ALA A 88 5.47 22.40 0.08
N ARG A 89 5.61 21.07 0.16
CA ARG A 89 4.90 20.25 1.15
C ARG A 89 5.41 20.47 2.57
N ILE A 90 6.71 20.61 2.76
CA ILE A 90 7.33 20.83 4.09
C ILE A 90 6.80 22.11 4.76
N THR A 91 6.33 23.11 4.00
CA THR A 91 5.77 24.35 4.58
C THR A 91 4.39 24.17 5.21
N THR A 92 3.65 23.11 4.82
CA THR A 92 2.25 22.89 5.24
C THR A 92 2.04 21.58 5.98
N ASP A 93 3.06 20.71 6.05
CA ASP A 93 2.98 19.40 6.68
C ASP A 93 3.77 19.36 8.01
N ALA A 94 3.05 19.55 9.11
CA ALA A 94 3.64 19.52 10.44
C ALA A 94 4.25 18.15 10.81
N GLU A 95 3.77 17.04 10.23
CA GLU A 95 4.36 15.73 10.48
C GLU A 95 5.66 15.56 9.71
N LEU A 96 5.69 15.96 8.44
CA LEU A 96 6.91 15.94 7.65
C LEU A 96 7.98 16.84 8.27
N GLN A 97 7.60 18.03 8.77
CA GLN A 97 8.50 18.92 9.53
C GLN A 97 9.14 18.20 10.72
N ARG A 98 8.32 17.59 11.58
CA ARG A 98 8.82 16.82 12.74
C ARG A 98 9.70 15.65 12.32
N ALA A 99 9.36 14.94 11.24
CA ALA A 99 10.16 13.82 10.76
C ALA A 99 11.55 14.28 10.27
N VAL A 100 11.64 15.48 9.67
CA VAL A 100 12.90 16.10 9.25
C VAL A 100 13.71 16.58 10.45
N GLU A 101 13.08 17.24 11.42
CA GLU A 101 13.73 17.66 12.67
C GLU A 101 14.30 16.47 13.46
N GLN A 102 13.62 15.33 13.42
CA GLN A 102 14.06 14.08 14.03
C GLN A 102 15.08 13.31 13.19
N GLY A 103 15.47 13.82 12.01
CA GLY A 103 16.42 13.19 11.09
C GLY A 103 15.90 11.89 10.43
N ARG A 104 14.60 11.60 10.52
CA ARG A 104 13.97 10.41 9.91
C ARG A 104 13.80 10.57 8.40
N VAL A 105 13.62 11.81 7.95
CA VAL A 105 13.51 12.17 6.53
C VAL A 105 14.49 13.30 6.24
N THR A 106 15.15 13.21 5.09
CA THR A 106 15.95 14.30 4.53
C THR A 106 15.38 14.65 3.14
N PRO A 107 15.63 15.85 2.61
CA PRO A 107 15.23 16.18 1.24
C PRO A 107 15.73 15.15 0.22
N ALA A 108 16.98 14.69 0.39
CA ALA A 108 17.59 13.68 -0.47
C ALA A 108 16.93 12.30 -0.32
N SER A 109 16.60 11.87 0.90
CA SER A 109 15.93 10.56 1.10
C SER A 109 14.50 10.57 0.57
N PHE A 110 13.76 11.67 0.73
CA PHE A 110 12.44 11.85 0.15
C PHE A 110 12.50 11.79 -1.38
N ARG A 111 13.37 12.59 -1.98
CA ARG A 111 13.56 12.64 -3.43
C ARG A 111 13.95 11.29 -4.01
N ASN A 112 14.93 10.61 -3.41
CA ASN A 112 15.39 9.32 -3.89
C ASN A 112 14.33 8.23 -3.68
N TYR A 113 13.54 8.30 -2.60
CA TYR A 113 12.44 7.37 -2.40
C TYR A 113 11.40 7.52 -3.52
N TYR A 114 10.83 8.70 -3.73
CA TYR A 114 9.80 8.89 -4.75
C TYR A 114 10.32 8.95 -6.18
N GLY A 115 11.61 9.20 -6.39
CA GLY A 115 12.21 9.29 -7.72
C GLY A 115 12.81 7.99 -8.23
N LEU A 116 13.29 7.12 -7.33
CA LEU A 116 14.02 5.90 -7.70
C LEU A 116 13.36 4.62 -7.20
N LYS A 117 12.53 4.68 -6.15
CA LYS A 117 11.91 3.51 -5.53
C LYS A 117 10.40 3.45 -5.74
N ALA A 118 9.71 4.57 -5.47
CA ALA A 118 8.28 4.87 -5.67
C ALA A 118 7.40 3.63 -5.87
N SER A 119 7.32 2.78 -4.86
CA SER A 119 6.56 1.54 -4.95
C SER A 119 6.16 1.07 -3.56
N SER A 120 4.99 0.44 -3.49
CA SER A 120 4.57 -0.38 -2.36
C SER A 120 5.65 -1.40 -1.95
N SER A 121 6.49 -1.84 -2.90
CA SER A 121 7.63 -2.74 -2.66
C SER A 121 8.70 -2.19 -1.69
N PHE A 122 8.68 -0.90 -1.34
CA PHE A 122 9.64 -0.31 -0.39
C PHE A 122 8.96 0.26 0.87
N SER A 123 7.69 -0.10 1.11
CA SER A 123 6.92 0.30 2.28
C SER A 123 6.67 -0.91 3.20
N LEU A 124 6.98 -0.77 4.49
CA LEU A 124 6.74 -1.82 5.47
C LEU A 124 5.25 -2.13 5.62
N GLY A 125 4.37 -1.12 5.58
CA GLY A 125 2.92 -1.35 5.66
C GLY A 125 2.41 -2.13 4.45
N ALA A 126 2.87 -1.77 3.25
CA ALA A 126 2.51 -2.49 2.04
C ALA A 126 3.03 -3.93 2.02
N HIS A 127 4.15 -4.20 2.68
CA HIS A 127 4.65 -5.57 2.83
C HIS A 127 3.76 -6.42 3.72
N ASP A 128 3.25 -5.86 4.83
CA ASP A 128 2.26 -6.55 5.65
C ASP A 128 0.97 -6.80 4.86
N GLU A 129 0.46 -5.81 4.13
CA GLU A 129 -0.73 -5.93 3.27
C GLU A 129 -0.55 -7.00 2.18
N TRP A 130 0.61 -7.02 1.51
CA TRP A 130 0.94 -8.05 0.51
C TRP A 130 0.96 -9.45 1.13
N ASN A 131 1.59 -9.58 2.31
CA ASN A 131 1.67 -10.85 3.02
C ASN A 131 0.29 -11.32 3.51
N ILE A 132 -0.62 -10.41 3.89
CA ILE A 132 -2.02 -10.75 4.21
C ILE A 132 -2.73 -11.29 2.95
N ALA A 133 -2.62 -10.59 1.83
CA ALA A 133 -3.21 -11.03 0.56
C ALA A 133 -2.69 -12.42 0.12
N GLY A 134 -1.37 -12.64 0.21
CA GLY A 134 -0.74 -13.93 -0.06
C GLY A 134 -1.26 -15.04 0.87
N ARG A 135 -1.43 -14.77 2.16
CA ARG A 135 -1.99 -15.74 3.13
C ARG A 135 -3.45 -16.06 2.84
N ILE A 136 -4.27 -15.07 2.48
CA ILE A 136 -5.66 -15.28 2.07
C ILE A 136 -5.69 -16.19 0.84
N ASN A 137 -4.88 -15.90 -0.19
CA ASN A 137 -4.82 -16.71 -1.40
C ASN A 137 -4.30 -18.13 -1.17
N ALA A 138 -3.37 -18.33 -0.23
CA ALA A 138 -2.96 -19.67 0.20
C ALA A 138 -4.13 -20.44 0.83
N ARG A 139 -4.89 -19.82 1.75
CA ARG A 139 -6.08 -20.43 2.36
C ARG A 139 -7.16 -20.75 1.33
N ARG A 140 -7.40 -19.85 0.36
CA ARG A 140 -8.40 -20.07 -0.71
C ARG A 140 -7.99 -21.24 -1.61
N ARG A 141 -6.70 -21.37 -1.94
CA ARG A 141 -6.18 -22.51 -2.70
C ARG A 141 -6.36 -23.84 -1.97
N ASP A 142 -6.10 -23.85 -0.66
CA ASP A 142 -6.21 -25.06 0.16
C ASP A 142 -7.69 -25.41 0.52
N ASN A 143 -8.63 -24.50 0.24
CA ASN A 143 -10.05 -24.71 0.47
C ASN A 143 -10.68 -25.52 -0.68
N ALA A 144 -11.25 -26.69 -0.35
CA ALA A 144 -11.85 -27.62 -1.32
C ALA A 144 -12.99 -27.03 -2.17
N LYS A 145 -13.66 -25.97 -1.72
CA LYS A 145 -14.75 -25.32 -2.45
C LYS A 145 -14.27 -24.21 -3.40
N LEU A 146 -13.08 -23.66 -3.15
CA LEU A 146 -12.54 -22.53 -3.90
C LEU A 146 -11.41 -22.98 -4.84
N GLY A 147 -10.34 -23.52 -4.28
CA GLY A 147 -9.16 -23.90 -5.04
C GLY A 147 -8.48 -22.73 -5.75
N VAL A 148 -7.54 -23.06 -6.64
CA VAL A 148 -6.71 -22.08 -7.37
C VAL A 148 -7.51 -21.10 -8.23
N ALA A 149 -8.64 -21.54 -8.80
CA ALA A 149 -9.43 -20.72 -9.71
C ALA A 149 -10.15 -19.55 -9.04
N ASN A 150 -10.28 -19.59 -7.71
CA ASN A 150 -11.00 -18.59 -6.94
C ASN A 150 -10.08 -17.72 -6.08
N GLN A 151 -8.77 -17.71 -6.32
CA GLN A 151 -7.89 -16.75 -5.65
C GLN A 151 -8.26 -15.31 -6.00
N LEU A 152 -8.07 -14.40 -5.05
CA LEU A 152 -8.29 -12.98 -5.27
C LEU A 152 -7.18 -12.42 -6.16
N PRO A 153 -7.51 -11.79 -7.30
CA PRO A 153 -6.53 -11.12 -8.14
C PRO A 153 -5.78 -10.02 -7.38
N LEU A 154 -4.47 -9.98 -7.57
CA LEU A 154 -3.64 -8.85 -7.18
C LEU A 154 -3.26 -8.06 -8.43
N MET A 155 -3.34 -6.74 -8.33
CA MET A 155 -2.82 -5.80 -9.31
C MET A 155 -1.68 -5.01 -8.69
N PHE A 156 -0.65 -4.74 -9.48
CA PHE A 156 0.48 -3.91 -9.10
C PHE A 156 0.81 -2.96 -10.25
N ASP A 157 0.95 -1.67 -9.98
CA ASP A 157 1.33 -0.66 -10.97
C ASP A 157 0.49 -0.71 -12.25
N GLY A 158 -0.83 -0.84 -12.10
CA GLY A 158 -1.73 -0.92 -13.25
C GLY A 158 -1.59 -2.21 -14.06
N ARG A 159 -1.06 -3.31 -13.52
CA ARG A 159 -1.09 -4.61 -14.20
C ARG A 159 -1.51 -5.75 -13.27
N PRO A 160 -2.20 -6.78 -13.78
CA PRO A 160 -2.40 -8.01 -13.03
C PRO A 160 -1.05 -8.64 -12.68
N VAL A 161 -0.97 -9.20 -11.48
CA VAL A 161 0.16 -9.97 -10.97
C VAL A 161 -0.12 -11.45 -11.24
N SER A 162 0.88 -12.22 -11.64
CA SER A 162 0.72 -13.67 -11.81
C SER A 162 0.47 -14.36 -10.47
N GLY A 163 -0.17 -15.53 -10.48
CA GLY A 163 -0.37 -16.31 -9.25
C GLY A 163 0.92 -16.55 -8.49
N ALA A 164 1.99 -16.91 -9.20
CA ALA A 164 3.32 -17.12 -8.62
C ALA A 164 3.91 -15.86 -7.97
N GLU A 165 3.78 -14.70 -8.60
CA GLU A 165 4.22 -13.42 -8.00
C GLU A 165 3.36 -13.04 -6.79
N SER A 166 2.03 -13.26 -6.86
CA SER A 166 1.07 -12.87 -5.82
C SER A 166 1.24 -13.61 -4.49
N GLU A 167 1.90 -14.77 -4.53
CA GLU A 167 2.14 -15.62 -3.36
C GLU A 167 3.58 -15.53 -2.84
N GLN A 168 4.44 -14.72 -3.47
CA GLN A 168 5.78 -14.52 -2.93
C GLN A 168 5.70 -13.78 -1.61
N VAL A 169 6.34 -14.36 -0.59
CA VAL A 169 6.53 -13.72 0.70
C VAL A 169 7.53 -12.58 0.52
N THR A 170 7.10 -11.36 0.81
CA THR A 170 8.00 -10.20 0.87
C THR A 170 8.59 -10.06 2.28
N SER A 171 9.55 -9.16 2.49
CA SER A 171 10.09 -8.92 3.83
C SER A 171 9.00 -8.57 4.82
N ASN A 172 9.22 -8.85 6.11
CA ASN A 172 8.24 -8.51 7.14
C ASN A 172 8.06 -6.99 7.21
N GLY A 173 6.82 -6.55 7.38
CA GLY A 173 6.49 -5.15 7.63
C GLY A 173 6.56 -4.79 9.12
N TYR A 174 5.67 -3.90 9.56
CA TYR A 174 5.55 -3.45 10.94
C TYR A 174 5.13 -4.56 11.89
N ALA A 175 4.29 -5.50 11.44
CA ALA A 175 3.79 -6.59 12.27
C ALA A 175 4.88 -7.64 12.61
N GLY A 176 5.97 -7.69 11.84
CA GLY A 176 6.99 -8.72 11.98
C GLY A 176 6.51 -10.11 11.55
N ALA A 177 7.34 -11.14 11.79
CA ALA A 177 6.91 -12.53 11.68
C ALA A 177 6.37 -13.02 13.02
N CYS A 178 5.33 -13.86 13.01
CA CYS A 178 4.96 -14.63 14.20
C CYS A 178 6.16 -15.43 14.67
N LYS A 179 6.51 -15.32 15.96
CA LYS A 179 7.50 -16.21 16.57
C LYS A 179 6.94 -17.63 16.59
N PRO A 180 7.74 -18.65 16.23
CA PRO A 180 7.31 -20.05 16.26
C PRO A 180 6.91 -20.51 17.66
#